data_AF-A0A921NIU5-F1
#
_entry.id   AF-A0A921NIU5-F1
#
_cell.length_a   1.000
_cell.length_b   1.000
_cell.length_c   1.000
_cell.angle_alpha   90.00
_cell.angle_beta   90.00
_cell.angle_gamma   90.00
#
_symmetry.space_group_name_H-M   'P 1'
#
loop_
_entity.id
_entity.type
_entity.pdbx_description
1 polymer ?
#
loop_
_entity_poly.entity_id
_entity_poly.type
_entity_poly.pdbx_seq_one_letter_code
_entity_poly.pdbx_strand_id
1 'polypeptide(L)'
;MTKTIMRAIFTPQALATAVALGCCAQAQAVSFNIGEIEGQFDSSLSVGASWGMRDADKSLVGTVNGGTGQASTGDDGRLNFKKGETFSKIFKGLHDLELKYGDTGVFVRGKYWYDFELKDEDREFKPISDHNRKEGAKSSGAQILDAFVYHNYSLGDLPGTVRAGKQVVSWGESTFIGNSINSINPIDVSAFRRPGAEIKEGLIPVNMLFASQSLTNQLTVEGFYQLEWDQTVLDNCGTFFGGDVAADGCTNNYTVGSPAIRPLQPVAAAFGQGFGVTNEGVIVRRAGDRDARDSGQFGAALRWLGDDTEYGLYFMNYHSRTPTVGTLTANTNLATIGRIINTANALAPGSGGGLAQSTMLGRGQYYLDYPEDIRLFGASFSTTLPTGTAWTGEISYRPNAPVQLNTTDLT
;
A
#
# COMPACT_ATOMS: atom_id res chain seq x y z
N MET A 1 -39.64 -10.13 3.69
CA MET A 1 -39.18 -8.95 2.92
C MET A 1 -38.13 -9.42 1.94
N THR A 2 -38.49 -9.55 0.67
CA THR A 2 -37.56 -9.76 -0.43
C THR A 2 -36.85 -8.43 -0.69
N LYS A 3 -35.58 -8.31 -0.30
CA LYS A 3 -34.73 -7.19 -0.73
C LYS A 3 -34.40 -7.43 -2.20
N THR A 4 -35.07 -6.71 -3.10
CA THR A 4 -34.64 -6.61 -4.49
C THR A 4 -33.44 -5.67 -4.52
N ILE A 5 -32.22 -6.23 -4.51
CA ILE A 5 -31.00 -5.44 -4.69
C ILE A 5 -30.88 -5.15 -6.19
N MET A 6 -31.18 -3.90 -6.58
CA MET A 6 -30.87 -3.42 -7.92
C MET A 6 -29.35 -3.31 -8.03
N ARG A 7 -28.70 -4.20 -8.80
CA ARG A 7 -27.33 -3.96 -9.25
C ARG A 7 -27.35 -2.65 -10.03
N ALA A 8 -26.70 -1.60 -9.53
CA ALA A 8 -26.61 -0.33 -10.23
C ALA A 8 -25.73 -0.54 -11.46
N ILE A 9 -26.36 -0.72 -12.63
CA ILE A 9 -25.65 -0.98 -13.88
C ILE A 9 -25.09 0.35 -14.38
N PHE A 10 -23.94 0.76 -13.85
CA PHE A 10 -23.05 1.70 -14.55
C PHE A 10 -22.50 0.97 -15.79
N THR A 11 -23.26 0.97 -16.88
CA THR A 11 -22.72 0.53 -18.18
C THR A 11 -21.69 1.56 -18.67
N PRO A 12 -20.73 1.16 -19.53
CA PRO A 12 -19.79 2.11 -20.13
C PRO A 12 -20.49 3.30 -20.83
N GLN A 13 -21.69 3.09 -21.37
CA GLN A 13 -22.53 4.12 -21.99
C GLN A 13 -23.09 5.12 -20.95
N ALA A 14 -23.46 4.64 -19.75
CA ALA A 14 -23.92 5.51 -18.67
C ALA A 14 -22.77 6.35 -18.11
N LEU A 15 -21.55 5.79 -17.98
CA LEU A 15 -20.38 6.58 -17.60
C LEU A 15 -20.01 7.60 -18.66
N ALA A 16 -20.02 7.25 -19.95
CA ALA A 16 -19.78 8.21 -21.03
C ALA A 16 -20.78 9.38 -21.01
N THR A 17 -22.03 9.09 -20.67
CA THR A 17 -23.07 10.12 -20.50
C THR A 17 -22.80 11.00 -19.27
N ALA A 18 -22.38 10.40 -18.15
CA ALA A 18 -22.01 11.14 -16.94
C ALA A 18 -20.76 12.02 -17.15
N VAL A 19 -19.75 11.53 -17.87
CA VAL A 19 -18.56 12.30 -18.27
C VAL A 19 -18.95 13.46 -19.19
N ALA A 20 -19.83 13.22 -20.18
CA ALA A 20 -20.34 14.28 -21.06
C ALA A 20 -21.12 15.37 -20.30
N LEU A 21 -21.82 15.01 -19.22
CA LEU A 21 -22.50 15.96 -18.32
C LEU A 21 -21.52 16.65 -17.34
N GLY A 22 -20.42 15.99 -16.98
CA GLY A 22 -19.40 16.47 -16.06
C GLY A 22 -18.41 17.47 -16.66
N CYS A 23 -18.32 17.59 -18.00
CA CYS A 23 -17.48 18.57 -18.69
C CYS A 23 -17.81 20.05 -18.37
N CYS A 24 -18.83 20.32 -17.56
CA CYS A 24 -19.24 21.66 -17.14
C CYS A 24 -18.91 21.99 -15.67
N ALA A 25 -18.31 21.07 -14.89
CA ALA A 25 -17.92 21.36 -13.51
C ALA A 25 -16.60 22.14 -13.48
N GLN A 26 -16.68 23.45 -13.23
CA GLN A 26 -15.51 24.29 -12.99
C GLN A 26 -14.85 23.87 -11.67
N ALA A 27 -13.53 23.65 -11.66
CA ALA A 27 -12.76 23.61 -10.42
C ALA A 27 -12.96 24.95 -9.70
N GLN A 28 -13.47 24.90 -8.46
CA GLN A 28 -13.67 26.09 -7.63
C GLN A 28 -12.46 26.22 -6.70
N ALA A 29 -11.63 27.21 -6.97
CA ALA A 29 -10.63 27.71 -6.03
C ALA A 29 -11.21 28.98 -5.40
N VAL A 30 -11.28 29.03 -4.07
CA VAL A 30 -11.76 30.21 -3.34
C VAL A 30 -10.59 30.81 -2.59
N SER A 31 -10.16 31.99 -3.01
CA SER A 31 -9.26 32.82 -2.23
C SER A 31 -10.06 33.78 -1.36
N PHE A 32 -9.63 33.97 -0.11
CA PHE A 32 -10.28 34.85 0.85
C PHE A 32 -9.25 35.50 1.77
N ASN A 33 -9.58 36.66 2.33
CA ASN A 33 -8.71 37.35 3.27
C ASN A 33 -9.47 37.57 4.59
N ILE A 34 -8.83 37.25 5.71
CA ILE A 34 -9.33 37.50 7.07
C ILE A 34 -8.32 38.42 7.77
N GLY A 35 -8.53 39.73 7.64
CA GLY A 35 -7.55 40.72 8.10
C GLY A 35 -6.26 40.59 7.28
N GLU A 36 -5.16 40.26 7.95
CA GLU A 36 -3.83 40.06 7.35
C GLU A 36 -3.59 38.59 6.92
N ILE A 37 -4.54 37.70 7.16
CA ILE A 37 -4.44 36.28 6.78
C ILE A 37 -4.97 36.12 5.35
N GLU A 38 -4.11 35.67 4.44
CA GLU A 38 -4.45 35.22 3.09
C GLU A 38 -4.83 33.74 3.13
N GLY A 39 -6.01 33.37 2.64
CA GLY A 39 -6.51 32.00 2.62
C GLY A 39 -6.79 31.53 1.20
N GLN A 40 -6.44 30.28 0.91
CA GLN A 40 -6.77 29.59 -0.32
C GLN A 40 -7.39 28.23 0.01
N PHE A 41 -8.55 27.96 -0.58
CA PHE A 41 -9.23 26.66 -0.49
C PHE A 41 -9.48 26.10 -1.88
N ASP A 42 -8.86 24.96 -2.16
CA ASP A 42 -9.00 24.23 -3.41
C ASP A 42 -9.76 22.92 -3.17
N SER A 43 -10.73 22.62 -4.04
CA SER A 43 -11.58 21.44 -3.91
C SER A 43 -11.65 20.66 -5.23
N SER A 44 -11.32 19.37 -5.19
CA SER A 44 -11.46 18.42 -6.28
C SER A 44 -12.45 17.32 -5.88
N LEU A 45 -13.49 17.12 -6.69
CA LEU A 45 -14.45 16.03 -6.53
C LEU A 45 -14.38 15.15 -7.77
N SER A 46 -14.32 13.84 -7.59
CA SER A 46 -14.28 12.88 -8.69
C SER A 46 -15.24 11.72 -8.49
N VAL A 47 -15.82 11.26 -9.59
CA VAL A 47 -16.59 10.02 -9.68
C VAL A 47 -15.95 9.18 -10.78
N GLY A 48 -15.75 7.89 -10.54
CA GLY A 48 -15.18 7.01 -11.54
C GLY A 48 -15.58 5.55 -11.34
N ALA A 49 -15.40 4.75 -12.37
CA ALA A 49 -15.65 3.32 -12.32
C ALA A 49 -14.56 2.57 -13.11
N SER A 50 -14.35 1.29 -12.79
CA SER A 50 -13.43 0.42 -13.51
C SER A 50 -14.00 -0.99 -13.67
N TRP A 51 -13.65 -1.64 -14.77
CA TRP A 51 -14.20 -2.94 -15.19
C TRP A 51 -13.10 -3.97 -15.42
N GLY A 52 -13.37 -5.22 -15.03
CA GLY A 52 -12.55 -6.36 -15.41
C GLY A 52 -12.78 -6.69 -16.88
N MET A 53 -11.73 -6.70 -17.71
CA MET A 53 -11.89 -6.93 -19.16
C MET A 53 -11.62 -8.36 -19.60
N ARG A 54 -11.17 -9.22 -18.69
CA ARG A 54 -10.82 -10.61 -18.93
C ARG A 54 -11.26 -11.47 -17.75
N ASP A 55 -11.54 -12.73 -18.04
CA ASP A 55 -11.78 -13.73 -17.01
C ASP A 55 -10.48 -14.07 -16.27
N ALA A 56 -10.61 -14.56 -15.04
CA ALA A 56 -9.49 -15.04 -14.26
C ALA A 56 -8.74 -16.16 -15.02
N ASP A 57 -7.42 -16.03 -15.11
CA ASP A 57 -6.59 -17.07 -15.70
C ASP A 57 -6.52 -18.26 -14.74
N LYS A 58 -6.94 -19.44 -15.21
CA LYS A 58 -6.95 -20.66 -14.39
C LYS A 58 -5.56 -21.04 -13.88
N SER A 59 -4.49 -20.69 -14.60
CA SER A 59 -3.12 -20.93 -14.13
C SER A 59 -2.74 -20.13 -12.88
N LEU A 60 -3.46 -19.04 -12.61
CA LEU A 60 -3.29 -18.17 -11.45
C LEU A 60 -4.37 -18.37 -10.37
N VAL A 61 -5.24 -19.36 -10.55
CA VAL A 61 -6.26 -19.76 -9.57
C VAL A 61 -5.88 -21.10 -8.98
N GLY A 62 -5.92 -21.22 -7.66
CA GLY A 62 -5.59 -22.45 -6.95
C GLY A 62 -6.44 -23.65 -7.42
N THR A 63 -5.83 -24.84 -7.44
CA THR A 63 -6.55 -26.09 -7.76
C THR A 63 -7.77 -26.34 -6.86
N VAL A 64 -7.68 -25.94 -5.60
CA VAL A 64 -8.79 -26.02 -4.62
C VAL A 64 -9.99 -25.16 -5.01
N ASN A 65 -9.78 -24.12 -5.81
CA ASN A 65 -10.81 -23.20 -6.31
C ASN A 65 -11.13 -23.43 -7.80
N GLY A 66 -10.74 -24.58 -8.37
CA GLY A 66 -11.09 -24.98 -9.74
C GLY A 66 -10.16 -24.46 -10.85
N GLY A 67 -9.00 -23.89 -10.48
CA GLY A 67 -7.92 -23.55 -11.40
C GLY A 67 -6.87 -24.66 -11.54
N THR A 68 -5.68 -24.28 -11.99
CA THR A 68 -4.50 -25.14 -12.17
C THR A 68 -3.26 -24.59 -11.46
N GLY A 69 -3.38 -23.46 -10.77
CA GLY A 69 -2.35 -22.87 -9.94
C GLY A 69 -2.11 -23.64 -8.63
N GLN A 70 -0.90 -23.51 -8.08
CA GLN A 70 -0.51 -24.22 -6.86
C GLN A 70 -0.96 -23.52 -5.57
N ALA A 71 -1.04 -22.19 -5.57
CA ALA A 71 -1.44 -21.39 -4.42
C ALA A 71 -2.82 -20.76 -4.65
N SER A 72 -3.57 -20.57 -3.56
CA SER A 72 -4.86 -19.87 -3.56
C SER A 72 -4.80 -18.48 -2.90
N THR A 73 -3.60 -17.99 -2.59
CA THR A 73 -3.34 -16.76 -1.81
C THR A 73 -3.53 -15.44 -2.59
N GLY A 74 -4.05 -15.53 -3.81
CA GLY A 74 -4.50 -14.40 -4.61
C GLY A 74 -5.79 -14.71 -5.36
N ASP A 75 -6.53 -15.73 -4.94
CA ASP A 75 -7.74 -16.16 -5.62
C ASP A 75 -8.90 -15.21 -5.30
N ASP A 76 -8.92 -14.57 -4.12
CA ASP A 76 -10.10 -13.85 -3.65
C ASP A 76 -10.46 -12.72 -4.63
N GLY A 77 -9.48 -11.87 -4.95
CA GLY A 77 -9.65 -10.78 -5.93
C GLY A 77 -9.93 -11.27 -7.35
N ARG A 78 -9.39 -12.42 -7.76
CA ARG A 78 -9.57 -12.97 -9.12
C ARG A 78 -10.97 -13.56 -9.31
N LEU A 79 -11.51 -14.21 -8.28
CA LEU A 79 -12.79 -14.90 -8.34
C LEU A 79 -13.96 -14.00 -7.92
N ASN A 80 -13.69 -12.85 -7.28
CA ASN A 80 -14.71 -11.88 -6.90
C ASN A 80 -15.28 -11.04 -8.05
N PHE A 81 -14.59 -10.96 -9.19
CA PHE A 81 -14.98 -10.10 -10.30
C PHE A 81 -14.87 -10.84 -11.62
N LYS A 82 -15.96 -10.92 -12.38
CA LYS A 82 -15.97 -11.51 -13.72
C LYS A 82 -15.62 -10.50 -14.80
N LYS A 83 -15.32 -11.02 -15.99
CA LYS A 83 -15.23 -10.22 -17.19
C LYS A 83 -16.52 -9.42 -17.40
N GLY A 84 -16.36 -8.12 -17.62
CA GLY A 84 -17.44 -7.16 -17.86
C GLY A 84 -18.07 -6.61 -16.59
N GLU A 85 -17.73 -7.13 -15.41
CA GLU A 85 -18.20 -6.59 -14.13
C GLU A 85 -17.31 -5.43 -13.68
N THR A 86 -17.94 -4.48 -12.98
CA THR A 86 -17.21 -3.40 -12.30
C THR A 86 -16.47 -3.98 -11.11
N PHE A 87 -15.25 -3.50 -10.89
CA PHE A 87 -14.52 -3.79 -9.65
C PHE A 87 -14.31 -2.57 -8.76
N SER A 88 -14.70 -1.39 -9.24
CA SER A 88 -14.73 -0.15 -8.48
C SER A 88 -15.79 0.77 -9.07
N LYS A 89 -16.57 1.42 -8.19
CA LYS A 89 -17.50 2.51 -8.48
C LYS A 89 -17.32 3.53 -7.38
N ILE A 90 -16.45 4.50 -7.58
CA ILE A 90 -15.94 5.34 -6.50
C ILE A 90 -16.38 6.80 -6.65
N PHE A 91 -16.73 7.40 -5.52
CA PHE A 91 -16.75 8.85 -5.33
C PHE A 91 -15.61 9.25 -4.40
N LYS A 92 -14.89 10.32 -4.74
CA LYS A 92 -13.81 10.88 -3.93
C LYS A 92 -13.91 12.39 -3.84
N GLY A 93 -13.48 12.94 -2.71
CA GLY A 93 -13.25 14.37 -2.55
C GLY A 93 -11.87 14.62 -1.95
N LEU A 94 -11.22 15.66 -2.42
CA LEU A 94 -9.91 16.11 -1.97
C LEU A 94 -9.92 17.62 -1.82
N HIS A 95 -9.50 18.09 -0.65
CA HIS A 95 -9.55 19.49 -0.27
C HIS A 95 -8.22 19.95 0.28
N ASP A 96 -7.72 21.05 -0.25
CA ASP A 96 -6.48 21.70 0.17
C ASP A 96 -6.86 23.05 0.78
N LEU A 97 -6.39 23.33 1.99
CA LEU A 97 -6.53 24.61 2.67
C LEU A 97 -5.15 25.15 3.01
N GLU A 98 -4.86 26.34 2.53
CA GLU A 98 -3.68 27.12 2.90
C GLU A 98 -4.11 28.41 3.59
N LEU A 99 -3.48 28.71 4.72
CA LEU A 99 -3.63 29.98 5.43
C LEU A 99 -2.24 30.59 5.63
N LYS A 100 -2.03 31.81 5.18
CA LYS A 100 -0.75 32.49 5.17
C LYS A 100 -0.83 33.84 5.90
N TYR A 101 0.19 34.12 6.69
CA TYR A 101 0.41 35.37 7.41
C TYR A 101 1.85 35.81 7.22
N GLY A 102 2.08 36.82 6.37
CA GLY A 102 3.43 37.23 5.96
C GLY A 102 4.20 36.04 5.35
N ASP A 103 5.35 35.70 5.93
CA ASP A 103 6.21 34.61 5.46
C ASP A 103 5.90 33.24 6.10
N THR A 104 4.89 33.18 6.97
CA THR A 104 4.50 31.94 7.66
C THR A 104 3.16 31.45 7.15
N GLY A 105 3.00 30.14 6.98
CA GLY A 105 1.73 29.56 6.58
C GLY A 105 1.46 28.19 7.17
N VAL A 106 0.19 27.80 7.12
CA VAL A 106 -0.32 26.48 7.50
C VAL A 106 -0.96 25.87 6.28
N PHE A 107 -0.60 24.63 5.98
CA PHE A 107 -1.20 23.84 4.90
C PHE A 107 -1.86 22.59 5.48
N VAL A 108 -3.11 22.34 5.07
CA VAL A 108 -3.87 21.14 5.43
C VAL A 108 -4.52 20.55 4.18
N ARG A 109 -4.37 19.25 3.99
CA ARG A 109 -5.02 18.48 2.92
C ARG A 109 -5.83 17.33 3.50
N GLY A 110 -7.09 17.23 3.11
CA GLY A 110 -7.98 16.14 3.48
C GLY A 110 -8.56 15.42 2.27
N LYS A 111 -8.60 14.09 2.32
CA LYS A 111 -9.29 13.24 1.34
C LYS A 111 -10.41 12.43 1.99
N TYR A 112 -11.45 12.13 1.24
CA TYR A 112 -12.45 11.11 1.58
C TYR A 112 -12.89 10.35 0.34
N TRP A 113 -13.38 9.14 0.53
CA TRP A 113 -13.85 8.29 -0.57
C TRP A 113 -14.91 7.29 -0.14
N TYR A 114 -15.70 6.85 -1.10
CA TYR A 114 -16.69 5.78 -0.96
C TYR A 114 -16.78 4.97 -2.25
N ASP A 115 -16.47 3.68 -2.20
CA ASP A 115 -16.61 2.76 -3.33
C ASP A 115 -17.87 1.90 -3.19
N PHE A 116 -18.89 2.22 -3.98
CA PHE A 116 -20.18 1.54 -3.98
C PHE A 116 -20.06 0.06 -4.38
N GLU A 117 -19.14 -0.28 -5.30
CA GLU A 117 -18.94 -1.66 -5.74
C GLU A 117 -18.40 -2.53 -4.61
N LEU A 118 -17.51 -1.98 -3.80
CA LEU A 118 -16.85 -2.74 -2.73
C LEU A 118 -17.60 -2.68 -1.38
N LYS A 119 -18.42 -1.64 -1.16
CA LYS A 119 -19.18 -1.45 0.09
C LYS A 119 -20.57 -2.05 0.08
N ASP A 120 -21.29 -1.92 -1.05
CA ASP A 120 -22.73 -2.14 -1.09
C ASP A 120 -23.13 -3.39 -1.90
N GLU A 121 -22.26 -3.85 -2.80
CA GLU A 121 -22.56 -4.98 -3.68
C GLU A 121 -21.92 -6.29 -3.19
N ASP A 122 -22.69 -7.37 -3.25
CA ASP A 122 -22.23 -8.71 -2.86
C ASP A 122 -21.13 -9.24 -3.79
N ARG A 123 -20.22 -10.04 -3.23
CA ARG A 123 -19.12 -10.68 -3.97
C ARG A 123 -19.42 -12.14 -4.24
N GLU A 124 -18.98 -12.64 -5.39
CA GLU A 124 -19.25 -14.02 -5.80
C GLU A 124 -18.48 -15.08 -5.00
N PHE A 125 -17.29 -14.74 -4.52
CA PHE A 125 -16.40 -15.70 -3.87
C PHE A 125 -16.21 -15.41 -2.38
N LYS A 126 -15.64 -14.26 -2.02
CA LYS A 126 -15.47 -13.84 -0.62
C LYS A 126 -15.85 -12.37 -0.39
N PRO A 127 -16.57 -12.06 0.71
CA PRO A 127 -16.92 -10.68 1.03
C PRO A 127 -15.65 -9.87 1.36
N ILE A 128 -15.66 -8.60 0.97
CA ILE A 128 -14.61 -7.63 1.29
C ILE A 128 -15.03 -6.89 2.56
N SER A 129 -14.09 -6.69 3.48
CA SER A 129 -14.35 -6.05 4.78
C SER A 129 -13.43 -4.84 4.99
N ASP A 130 -13.87 -3.87 5.79
CA ASP A 130 -13.01 -2.76 6.23
C ASP A 130 -12.47 -2.95 7.66
N HIS A 131 -12.89 -4.02 8.33
CA HIS A 131 -12.52 -4.30 9.71
C HIS A 131 -11.03 -4.63 9.83
N ASN A 132 -10.34 -3.96 10.76
CA ASN A 132 -8.90 -4.07 11.00
C ASN A 132 -8.03 -3.86 9.75
N ARG A 133 -8.48 -3.00 8.84
CA ARG A 133 -7.71 -2.57 7.66
C ARG A 133 -7.03 -1.23 7.91
N LYS A 134 -5.84 -1.04 7.35
CA LYS A 134 -5.24 0.30 7.22
C LYS A 134 -6.23 1.21 6.51
N GLU A 135 -6.34 2.45 6.97
CA GLU A 135 -7.37 3.36 6.50
C GLU A 135 -7.32 3.50 4.97
N GLY A 136 -6.14 3.59 4.36
CA GLY A 136 -5.99 3.72 2.89
C GLY A 136 -6.50 2.51 2.10
N ALA A 137 -6.51 1.32 2.70
CA ALA A 137 -6.96 0.08 2.06
C ALA A 137 -8.48 -0.12 2.14
N LYS A 138 -9.19 0.66 2.97
CA LYS A 138 -10.63 0.52 3.14
C LYS A 138 -11.39 0.92 1.87
N SER A 139 -12.54 0.29 1.65
CA SER A 139 -13.45 0.59 0.55
C SER A 139 -14.16 1.94 0.71
N SER A 140 -14.24 2.47 1.93
CA SER A 140 -14.69 3.83 2.23
C SER A 140 -13.92 4.39 3.42
N GLY A 141 -13.64 5.69 3.43
CA GLY A 141 -12.89 6.31 4.51
C GLY A 141 -12.64 7.80 4.32
N ALA A 142 -11.95 8.38 5.29
CA ALA A 142 -11.49 9.77 5.24
C ALA A 142 -10.15 9.91 5.97
N GLN A 143 -9.27 10.77 5.46
CA GLN A 143 -7.92 10.96 5.97
C GLN A 143 -7.45 12.40 5.80
N ILE A 144 -6.72 12.89 6.81
CA ILE A 144 -5.83 14.03 6.63
C ILE A 144 -4.52 13.52 6.04
N LEU A 145 -4.20 14.02 4.86
CA LEU A 145 -2.96 13.72 4.16
C LEU A 145 -1.85 14.62 4.72
N ASP A 146 -1.81 15.87 4.28
CA ASP A 146 -0.81 16.85 4.71
C ASP A 146 -1.39 17.74 5.82
N ALA A 147 -0.56 18.09 6.79
CA ALA A 147 -0.87 19.04 7.86
C ALA A 147 0.45 19.57 8.43
N PHE A 148 0.94 20.70 7.91
CA PHE A 148 2.22 21.26 8.32
C PHE A 148 2.19 22.78 8.39
N VAL A 149 3.11 23.32 9.19
CA VAL A 149 3.43 24.75 9.25
C VAL A 149 4.72 24.97 8.47
N TYR A 150 4.79 26.06 7.71
CA TYR A 150 6.00 26.47 7.03
C TYR A 150 6.36 27.93 7.36
N HIS A 151 7.65 28.24 7.28
CA HIS A 151 8.16 29.60 7.36
C HIS A 151 9.23 29.80 6.30
N ASN A 152 9.01 30.81 5.47
CA ASN A 152 9.97 31.25 4.45
C ASN A 152 10.85 32.36 5.04
N TYR A 153 12.11 32.37 4.65
CA TYR A 153 13.08 33.37 5.10
C TYR A 153 14.14 33.58 4.03
N SER A 154 14.98 34.61 4.21
CA SER A 154 16.10 34.88 3.31
C SER A 154 17.39 35.08 4.11
N LEU A 155 18.48 34.45 3.66
CA LEU A 155 19.83 34.70 4.16
C LEU A 155 20.56 35.57 3.13
N GLY A 156 20.60 36.88 3.37
CA GLY A 156 20.93 37.83 2.31
C GLY A 156 19.84 37.80 1.23
N ASP A 157 20.24 37.66 -0.03
CA ASP A 157 19.31 37.53 -1.17
C ASP A 157 18.93 36.07 -1.48
N LEU A 158 19.37 35.11 -0.66
CA LEU A 158 19.19 33.68 -0.91
C LEU A 158 17.99 33.13 -0.12
N PRO A 159 16.94 32.62 -0.80
CA PRO A 159 15.74 32.14 -0.13
C PRO A 159 15.98 30.82 0.60
N GLY A 160 15.21 30.62 1.67
CA GLY A 160 15.13 29.39 2.43
C GLY A 160 13.72 29.14 2.96
N THR A 161 13.44 27.89 3.32
CA THR A 161 12.16 27.49 3.89
C THR A 161 12.35 26.39 4.91
N VAL A 162 11.61 26.46 6.01
CA VAL A 162 11.50 25.38 6.98
C VAL A 162 10.05 24.92 7.06
N ARG A 163 9.83 23.62 7.21
CA ARG A 163 8.51 22.99 7.34
C ARG A 163 8.51 22.00 8.49
N ALA A 164 7.44 22.00 9.28
CA ALA A 164 7.25 21.07 10.39
C ALA A 164 5.82 20.54 10.40
N GLY A 165 5.68 19.23 10.46
CA GLY A 165 4.38 18.54 10.50
C GLY A 165 4.30 17.40 9.50
N LYS A 166 3.08 16.98 9.21
CA LYS A 166 2.77 15.86 8.32
C LYS A 166 2.86 16.31 6.86
N GLN A 167 3.85 15.83 6.12
CA GLN A 167 4.16 16.31 4.77
C GLN A 167 4.82 15.24 3.91
N VAL A 168 4.85 15.48 2.60
CA VAL A 168 5.59 14.69 1.61
C VAL A 168 6.84 15.43 1.18
N VAL A 169 7.96 14.71 1.04
CA VAL A 169 9.20 15.23 0.46
C VAL A 169 9.60 14.36 -0.73
N SER A 170 9.42 14.89 -1.95
CA SER A 170 9.74 14.15 -3.17
C SER A 170 11.17 14.47 -3.65
N TRP A 171 12.03 13.44 -3.65
CA TRP A 171 13.38 13.48 -4.19
C TRP A 171 13.55 12.48 -5.33
N GLY A 172 14.41 12.78 -6.30
CA GLY A 172 14.64 11.96 -7.50
C GLY A 172 13.70 12.26 -8.66
N GLU A 173 13.87 11.50 -9.75
CA GLU A 173 13.24 11.68 -11.06
C GLU A 173 12.41 10.46 -11.50
N SER A 174 12.52 9.33 -10.79
CA SER A 174 11.84 8.09 -11.20
C SER A 174 10.32 8.21 -11.11
N THR A 175 9.66 7.99 -12.24
CA THR A 175 8.21 7.97 -12.40
C THR A 175 7.61 6.57 -12.44
N PHE A 176 8.41 5.53 -12.75
CA PHE A 176 7.93 4.16 -12.95
C PHE A 176 8.57 3.13 -12.01
N ILE A 177 9.80 3.36 -11.56
CA ILE A 177 10.52 2.43 -10.70
C ILE A 177 10.36 2.90 -9.26
N GLY A 178 9.49 2.21 -8.51
CA GLY A 178 9.33 2.42 -7.08
C GLY A 178 10.59 2.03 -6.30
N ASN A 179 10.68 2.49 -5.05
CA ASN A 179 11.80 2.15 -4.16
C ASN A 179 13.16 2.54 -4.80
N SER A 180 13.27 3.77 -5.31
CA SER A 180 14.52 4.40 -5.74
C SER A 180 14.82 5.62 -4.86
N ILE A 181 15.29 6.75 -5.37
CA ILE A 181 15.63 7.92 -4.53
C ILE A 181 14.42 8.40 -3.73
N ASN A 182 13.20 8.31 -4.27
CA ASN A 182 11.96 8.62 -3.56
C ASN A 182 11.52 7.53 -2.55
N SER A 183 12.45 7.04 -1.72
CA SER A 183 12.17 6.05 -0.65
C SER A 183 11.66 6.69 0.64
N ILE A 184 11.59 8.03 0.69
CA ILE A 184 11.22 8.81 1.88
C ILE A 184 9.76 8.58 2.26
N ASN A 185 8.89 8.57 1.23
CA ASN A 185 7.44 8.58 1.42
C ASN A 185 6.86 7.16 1.24
N PRO A 186 6.11 6.65 2.23
CA PRO A 186 5.26 5.49 2.02
C PRO A 186 4.19 5.80 0.96
N ILE A 187 3.68 4.75 0.30
CA ILE A 187 2.66 4.90 -0.75
C ILE A 187 1.37 4.18 -0.37
N ASP A 188 0.25 4.74 -0.82
CA ASP A 188 -1.08 4.13 -0.77
C ASP A 188 -1.36 3.49 -2.14
N VAL A 189 -1.05 2.19 -2.25
CA VAL A 189 -1.23 1.45 -3.51
C VAL A 189 -2.71 1.38 -3.91
N SER A 190 -3.60 1.30 -2.92
CA SER A 190 -5.04 1.31 -3.14
C SER A 190 -5.49 2.62 -3.76
N ALA A 191 -4.97 3.76 -3.27
CA ALA A 191 -5.29 5.07 -3.83
C ALA A 191 -4.88 5.20 -5.30
N PHE A 192 -3.70 4.72 -5.70
CA PHE A 192 -3.23 4.77 -7.09
C PHE A 192 -4.03 3.87 -8.06
N ARG A 193 -4.68 2.83 -7.54
CA ARG A 193 -5.49 1.89 -8.34
C ARG A 193 -6.97 2.26 -8.41
N ARG A 194 -7.40 3.28 -7.66
CA ARG A 194 -8.77 3.82 -7.75
C ARG A 194 -8.94 4.63 -9.04
N PRO A 195 -10.12 4.59 -9.67
CA PRO A 195 -10.47 5.47 -10.78
C PRO A 195 -10.21 6.96 -10.44
N GLY A 196 -9.58 7.68 -11.37
CA GLY A 196 -9.28 9.12 -11.19
C GLY A 196 -8.26 9.42 -10.09
N ALA A 197 -7.30 8.52 -9.85
CA ALA A 197 -6.23 8.73 -8.88
C ALA A 197 -5.33 9.92 -9.25
N GLU A 198 -5.11 10.81 -8.29
CA GLU A 198 -4.10 11.87 -8.35
C GLU A 198 -2.83 11.46 -7.57
N ILE A 199 -1.66 11.94 -7.99
CA ILE A 199 -0.38 11.62 -7.32
C ILE A 199 -0.42 11.99 -5.84
N LYS A 200 -1.03 13.14 -5.52
CA LYS A 200 -1.15 13.63 -4.14
C LYS A 200 -2.05 12.76 -3.24
N GLU A 201 -2.86 11.87 -3.79
CA GLU A 201 -3.65 10.92 -2.99
C GLU A 201 -2.88 9.65 -2.64
N GLY A 202 -1.87 9.30 -3.44
CA GLY A 202 -1.12 8.05 -3.35
C GLY A 202 0.19 8.14 -2.57
N LEU A 203 0.69 9.34 -2.28
CA LEU A 203 1.83 9.52 -1.36
C LEU A 203 1.29 9.72 0.06
N ILE A 204 1.75 8.91 1.01
CA ILE A 204 1.35 8.98 2.41
C ILE A 204 2.26 9.98 3.12
N PRO A 205 1.74 11.12 3.59
CA PRO A 205 2.58 12.11 4.25
C PRO A 205 2.88 11.65 5.68
N VAL A 206 4.09 11.93 6.18
CA VAL A 206 4.51 11.53 7.54
C VAL A 206 5.02 12.74 8.30
N ASN A 207 4.96 12.69 9.64
CA ASN A 207 5.44 13.78 10.48
C ASN A 207 6.96 13.93 10.34
N MET A 208 7.41 15.12 9.94
CA MET A 208 8.84 15.40 9.77
C MET A 208 9.16 16.88 9.92
N LEU A 209 10.44 17.13 10.17
CA LEU A 209 11.09 18.42 9.98
C LEU A 209 11.77 18.43 8.62
N PHE A 210 11.61 19.51 7.88
CA PHE A 210 12.26 19.72 6.58
C PHE A 210 12.82 21.14 6.51
N ALA A 211 13.98 21.28 5.89
CA ALA A 211 14.59 22.57 5.58
C ALA A 211 15.17 22.56 4.17
N SER A 212 15.07 23.68 3.47
CA SER A 212 15.72 23.93 2.20
C SER A 212 16.33 25.32 2.21
N GLN A 213 17.56 25.44 1.73
CA GLN A 213 18.32 26.69 1.70
C GLN A 213 19.11 26.79 0.40
N SER A 214 18.88 27.86 -0.36
CA SER A 214 19.77 28.23 -1.45
C SER A 214 21.12 28.70 -0.89
N LEU A 215 22.20 28.07 -1.31
CA LEU A 215 23.57 28.47 -1.00
C LEU A 215 24.11 29.47 -2.05
N THR A 216 23.61 29.38 -3.28
CA THR A 216 23.85 30.32 -4.38
C THR A 216 22.60 30.39 -5.26
N ASN A 217 22.62 31.19 -6.33
CA ASN A 217 21.54 31.24 -7.33
C ASN A 217 21.35 29.93 -8.12
N GLN A 218 22.27 28.97 -7.98
CA GLN A 218 22.27 27.70 -8.70
C GLN A 218 22.36 26.49 -7.79
N LEU A 219 22.65 26.69 -6.50
CA LEU A 219 22.94 25.59 -5.57
C LEU A 219 22.01 25.67 -4.36
N THR A 220 21.31 24.58 -4.09
CA THR A 220 20.39 24.44 -2.96
C THR A 220 20.73 23.19 -2.16
N VAL A 221 20.71 23.31 -0.83
CA VAL A 221 20.80 22.17 0.09
C VAL A 221 19.44 21.96 0.74
N GLU A 222 19.02 20.70 0.81
CA GLU A 222 17.81 20.28 1.51
C GLU A 222 18.17 19.25 2.58
N GLY A 223 17.37 19.20 3.63
CA GLY A 223 17.48 18.18 4.66
C GLY A 223 16.14 17.88 5.30
N PHE A 224 15.98 16.65 5.75
CA PHE A 224 14.81 16.25 6.53
C PHE A 224 15.20 15.36 7.71
N TYR A 225 14.33 15.34 8.71
CA TYR A 225 14.32 14.38 9.81
C TYR A 225 12.87 13.92 10.04
N GLN A 226 12.59 12.63 9.84
CA GLN A 226 11.26 12.08 10.09
C GLN A 226 11.09 11.78 11.58
N LEU A 227 9.94 12.16 12.12
CA LEU A 227 9.53 11.99 13.50
C LEU A 227 8.60 10.78 13.69
N GLU A 228 8.14 10.21 12.58
CA GLU A 228 7.21 9.07 12.54
C GLU A 228 7.60 8.16 11.37
N TRP A 229 7.41 6.86 11.57
CA TRP A 229 7.45 5.87 10.52
C TRP A 229 6.04 5.38 10.18
N ASP A 230 5.74 5.26 8.88
CA ASP A 230 4.56 4.53 8.41
C ASP A 230 4.94 3.54 7.28
N GLN A 231 4.09 2.54 7.06
CA GLN A 231 4.27 1.53 6.03
C GLN A 231 3.52 1.90 4.74
N THR A 232 3.96 1.31 3.62
CA THR A 232 3.19 1.30 2.39
C THR A 232 1.87 0.55 2.60
N VAL A 233 0.77 1.17 2.23
CA VAL A 233 -0.56 0.56 2.30
C VAL A 233 -0.81 -0.28 1.06
N LEU A 234 -1.02 -1.58 1.27
CA LEU A 234 -1.35 -2.54 0.23
C LEU A 234 -2.85 -2.59 -0.04
N ASP A 235 -3.23 -3.04 -1.24
CA ASP A 235 -4.62 -3.35 -1.55
C ASP A 235 -5.19 -4.38 -0.59
N ASN A 236 -6.43 -4.12 -0.20
CA ASN A 236 -7.19 -4.96 0.68
C ASN A 236 -7.45 -6.36 0.04
N CYS A 237 -7.35 -7.44 0.82
CA CYS A 237 -7.65 -8.78 0.32
C CYS A 237 -9.09 -8.90 -0.20
N GLY A 238 -9.25 -9.69 -1.26
CA GLY A 238 -10.51 -9.81 -2.00
C GLY A 238 -10.82 -8.67 -2.99
N THR A 239 -10.08 -7.56 -2.98
CA THR A 239 -10.19 -6.53 -4.03
C THR A 239 -9.47 -6.97 -5.31
N PHE A 240 -9.81 -6.36 -6.45
CA PHE A 240 -9.36 -6.82 -7.78
C PHE A 240 -7.83 -6.93 -7.94
N PHE A 241 -7.08 -6.04 -7.29
CA PHE A 241 -5.61 -6.06 -7.31
C PHE A 241 -4.97 -6.52 -5.99
N GLY A 242 -5.80 -6.96 -5.04
CA GLY A 242 -5.41 -7.39 -3.70
C GLY A 242 -4.65 -8.72 -3.70
N GLY A 243 -3.68 -8.81 -2.80
CA GLY A 243 -3.12 -10.10 -2.37
C GLY A 243 -3.79 -10.51 -1.06
N ASP A 244 -4.02 -11.81 -0.87
CA ASP A 244 -4.92 -12.24 0.20
C ASP A 244 -4.25 -12.31 1.58
N VAL A 245 -2.93 -12.17 1.63
CA VAL A 245 -2.11 -12.56 2.80
C VAL A 245 -1.40 -11.36 3.46
N ALA A 246 -1.04 -10.34 2.68
CA ALA A 246 -0.13 -9.28 3.09
C ALA A 246 -0.83 -8.06 3.69
N ALA A 247 -2.02 -7.68 3.22
CA ALA A 247 -2.72 -6.53 3.79
C ALA A 247 -3.16 -6.78 5.23
N ASP A 248 -3.09 -5.76 6.09
CA ASP A 248 -3.51 -5.84 7.49
C ASP A 248 -4.94 -6.38 7.62
N GLY A 249 -5.22 -7.10 8.70
CA GLY A 249 -6.53 -7.72 8.92
C GLY A 249 -6.82 -8.97 8.06
N CYS A 250 -6.02 -9.27 7.03
CA CYS A 250 -6.14 -10.49 6.24
C CYS A 250 -5.40 -11.67 6.91
N THR A 251 -5.98 -12.22 7.98
CA THR A 251 -5.28 -13.12 8.91
C THR A 251 -5.50 -14.62 8.68
N ASN A 252 -6.54 -15.01 7.92
CA ASN A 252 -6.94 -16.41 7.73
C ASN A 252 -6.83 -16.88 6.28
N ASN A 253 -6.30 -16.05 5.41
CA ASN A 253 -6.30 -16.24 3.96
C ASN A 253 -5.02 -16.91 3.44
N TYR A 254 -4.03 -17.13 4.29
CA TYR A 254 -2.88 -17.95 3.93
C TYR A 254 -3.20 -19.42 4.19
N THR A 255 -3.62 -20.13 3.14
CA THR A 255 -3.92 -21.57 3.21
C THR A 255 -2.92 -22.40 2.42
N VAL A 256 -2.51 -23.53 2.99
CA VAL A 256 -1.56 -24.47 2.39
C VAL A 256 -2.02 -25.91 2.59
N GLY A 257 -1.45 -26.85 1.82
CA GLY A 257 -1.78 -28.27 1.93
C GLY A 257 -3.23 -28.57 1.54
N SER A 258 -3.71 -29.76 1.93
CA SER A 258 -5.03 -30.24 1.50
C SER A 258 -6.12 -30.01 2.56
N PRO A 259 -7.30 -29.48 2.19
CA PRO A 259 -8.45 -29.40 3.10
C PRO A 259 -8.98 -30.79 3.53
N ALA A 260 -8.61 -31.86 2.81
CA ALA A 260 -9.00 -33.23 3.14
C ALA A 260 -8.45 -33.71 4.49
N ILE A 261 -7.50 -32.99 5.10
CA ILE A 261 -6.98 -33.32 6.43
C ILE A 261 -7.96 -32.98 7.57
N ARG A 262 -9.00 -32.18 7.28
CA ARG A 262 -9.96 -31.68 8.29
C ARG A 262 -10.51 -32.76 9.23
N PRO A 263 -10.94 -33.96 8.77
CA PRO A 263 -11.47 -34.98 9.68
C PRO A 263 -10.46 -35.49 10.71
N LEU A 264 -9.16 -35.37 10.44
CA LEU A 264 -8.08 -35.82 11.32
C LEU A 264 -7.50 -34.69 12.19
N GLN A 265 -7.85 -33.43 11.94
CA GLN A 265 -7.42 -32.28 12.73
C GLN A 265 -7.71 -32.45 14.25
N PRO A 266 -8.84 -33.02 14.70
CA PRO A 266 -9.09 -33.27 16.12
C PRO A 266 -8.04 -34.16 16.80
N VAL A 267 -7.37 -35.05 16.06
CA VAL A 267 -6.28 -35.86 16.60
C VAL A 267 -5.13 -34.96 17.03
N ALA A 268 -4.69 -34.03 16.18
CA ALA A 268 -3.63 -33.07 16.54
C ALA A 268 -4.06 -32.16 17.71
N ALA A 269 -5.34 -31.75 17.75
CA ALA A 269 -5.89 -30.97 18.86
C ALA A 269 -5.85 -31.72 20.20
N ALA A 270 -6.10 -33.03 20.21
CA ALA A 270 -6.00 -33.86 21.41
C ALA A 270 -4.59 -33.89 22.03
N PHE A 271 -3.55 -33.59 21.23
CA PHE A 271 -2.17 -33.42 21.69
C PHE A 271 -1.77 -31.96 21.92
N GLY A 272 -2.73 -31.03 21.98
CA GLY A 272 -2.47 -29.60 22.16
C GLY A 272 -1.92 -28.90 20.90
N GLN A 273 -1.99 -29.56 19.75
CA GLN A 273 -1.45 -29.07 18.47
C GLN A 273 -2.57 -28.74 17.46
N GLY A 274 -3.67 -28.18 17.94
CA GLY A 274 -4.79 -27.79 17.10
C GLY A 274 -4.44 -26.66 16.12
N PHE A 275 -5.00 -26.72 14.92
CA PHE A 275 -4.79 -25.75 13.84
C PHE A 275 -6.09 -25.53 13.06
N GLY A 276 -6.16 -24.44 12.28
CA GLY A 276 -7.33 -24.10 11.49
C GLY A 276 -7.29 -24.73 10.09
N VAL A 277 -8.45 -25.15 9.58
CA VAL A 277 -8.60 -25.69 8.22
C VAL A 277 -9.83 -25.07 7.57
N THR A 278 -9.66 -24.36 6.45
CA THR A 278 -10.75 -23.86 5.60
C THR A 278 -11.00 -24.83 4.45
N ASN A 279 -11.94 -24.51 3.56
CA ASN A 279 -12.19 -25.30 2.35
C ASN A 279 -11.02 -25.20 1.35
N GLU A 280 -10.10 -24.26 1.54
CA GLU A 280 -8.94 -24.04 0.69
C GLU A 280 -7.67 -24.68 1.24
N GLY A 281 -7.64 -25.06 2.52
CA GLY A 281 -6.52 -25.78 3.11
C GLY A 281 -6.29 -25.49 4.59
N VAL A 282 -5.09 -25.80 5.06
CA VAL A 282 -4.61 -25.54 6.41
C VAL A 282 -4.21 -24.07 6.52
N ILE A 283 -4.71 -23.36 7.52
CA ILE A 283 -4.41 -21.94 7.73
C ILE A 283 -3.01 -21.79 8.36
N VAL A 284 -2.11 -21.09 7.68
CA VAL A 284 -0.87 -20.55 8.28
C VAL A 284 -1.24 -19.23 8.94
N ARG A 285 -1.03 -19.12 10.25
CA ARG A 285 -1.49 -17.95 11.00
C ARG A 285 -0.57 -16.75 10.79
N ARG A 286 -1.15 -15.57 10.61
CA ARG A 286 -0.37 -14.32 10.72
C ARG A 286 -0.11 -13.97 12.19
N ALA A 287 1.14 -13.75 12.54
CA ALA A 287 1.55 -13.14 13.81
C ALA A 287 1.50 -11.61 13.69
N GLY A 288 1.75 -10.89 14.80
CA GLY A 288 1.92 -9.44 14.74
C GLY A 288 3.13 -9.08 13.87
N ASP A 289 2.96 -8.08 13.02
CA ASP A 289 4.05 -7.55 12.20
C ASP A 289 5.09 -6.85 13.09
N ARG A 290 6.30 -6.69 12.54
CA ARG A 290 7.41 -5.98 13.17
C ARG A 290 7.60 -4.66 12.45
N ASP A 291 6.87 -3.67 12.93
CA ASP A 291 6.99 -2.28 12.47
C ASP A 291 8.38 -1.73 12.79
N ALA A 292 8.87 -0.85 11.92
CA ALA A 292 10.10 -0.11 12.19
C ALA A 292 9.83 1.02 13.19
N ARG A 293 10.87 1.41 13.94
CA ARG A 293 10.83 2.54 14.87
C ARG A 293 10.59 3.88 14.15
N ASP A 294 10.06 4.85 14.88
CA ASP A 294 9.81 6.18 14.32
C ASP A 294 11.10 6.98 14.05
N SER A 295 12.13 6.79 14.89
CA SER A 295 13.34 7.62 14.93
C SER A 295 14.49 7.10 14.06
N GLY A 296 15.41 7.99 13.69
CA GLY A 296 16.65 7.61 12.98
C GLY A 296 16.54 7.71 11.47
N GLN A 297 15.47 8.33 10.98
CA GLN A 297 15.21 8.52 9.56
C GLN A 297 15.51 9.97 9.17
N PHE A 298 16.50 10.17 8.31
CA PHE A 298 16.96 11.49 7.92
C PHE A 298 17.63 11.45 6.56
N GLY A 299 17.75 12.61 5.92
CA GLY A 299 18.45 12.71 4.66
C GLY A 299 18.93 14.12 4.39
N ALA A 300 19.87 14.22 3.45
CA ALA A 300 20.34 15.46 2.87
C ALA A 300 20.37 15.34 1.35
N ALA A 301 20.05 16.43 0.66
CA ALA A 301 20.16 16.54 -0.77
C ALA A 301 20.89 17.81 -1.17
N LEU A 302 21.63 17.74 -2.28
CA LEU A 302 22.23 18.87 -2.97
C LEU A 302 21.61 18.95 -4.36
N ARG A 303 21.01 20.09 -4.68
CA ARG A 303 20.45 20.39 -6.01
C ARG A 303 21.30 21.46 -6.66
N TRP A 304 21.79 21.18 -7.86
CA TRP A 304 22.60 22.10 -8.64
C TRP A 304 21.96 22.33 -10.01
N LEU A 305 21.54 23.56 -10.27
CA LEU A 305 21.05 24.00 -11.56
C LEU A 305 22.24 24.48 -12.39
N GLY A 306 22.66 23.67 -13.36
CA GLY A 306 23.56 24.07 -14.44
C GLY A 306 22.83 24.95 -15.47
N ASP A 307 23.37 25.08 -16.67
CA ASP A 307 22.79 25.96 -17.70
C ASP A 307 21.39 25.50 -18.13
N ASP A 308 21.26 24.23 -18.56
CA ASP A 308 19.99 23.62 -19.01
C ASP A 308 19.69 22.28 -18.31
N THR A 309 20.42 21.97 -17.25
CA THR A 309 20.35 20.67 -16.57
C THR A 309 20.34 20.86 -15.06
N GLU A 310 19.37 20.25 -14.39
CA GLU A 310 19.38 20.10 -12.93
C GLU A 310 20.07 18.79 -12.56
N TYR A 311 21.00 18.84 -11.62
CA TYR A 311 21.67 17.70 -11.03
C TYR A 311 21.28 17.57 -9.55
N GLY A 312 21.02 16.35 -9.11
CA GLY A 312 20.73 16.04 -7.71
C GLY A 312 21.73 15.05 -7.14
N LEU A 313 22.20 15.28 -5.92
CA LEU A 313 22.93 14.31 -5.10
C LEU A 313 22.17 14.08 -3.79
N TYR A 314 22.07 12.84 -3.36
CA TYR A 314 21.19 12.45 -2.25
C TYR A 314 21.89 11.49 -1.30
N PHE A 315 21.66 11.68 -0.02
CA PHE A 315 21.95 10.71 1.02
C PHE A 315 20.75 10.60 1.96
N MET A 316 20.38 9.37 2.34
CA MET A 316 19.40 9.17 3.42
C MET A 316 19.68 7.88 4.20
N ASN A 317 19.33 7.90 5.49
CA ASN A 317 19.08 6.71 6.30
C ASN A 317 17.57 6.62 6.50
N TYR A 318 16.95 5.52 6.08
CA TYR A 318 15.50 5.33 6.18
C TYR A 318 15.18 3.91 6.67
N HIS A 319 13.94 3.66 7.05
CA HIS A 319 13.46 2.31 7.34
C HIS A 319 12.51 1.89 6.24
N SER A 320 12.54 0.60 5.88
CA SER A 320 11.79 0.09 4.74
C SER A 320 10.30 0.42 4.90
N ARG A 321 9.69 0.97 3.84
CA ARG A 321 8.23 1.15 3.74
C ARG A 321 7.54 -0.10 3.22
N THR A 322 8.31 -1.01 2.63
CA THR A 322 7.85 -2.29 2.08
C THR A 322 8.32 -3.45 2.96
N PRO A 323 7.45 -4.42 3.26
CA PRO A 323 7.81 -5.51 4.15
C PRO A 323 8.66 -6.57 3.48
N THR A 324 9.39 -7.34 4.30
CA THR A 324 9.82 -8.70 4.00
C THR A 324 9.01 -9.70 4.82
N VAL A 325 8.90 -10.94 4.36
CA VAL A 325 8.16 -11.99 5.07
C VAL A 325 9.07 -12.74 6.04
N GLY A 326 8.72 -12.73 7.31
CA GLY A 326 9.32 -13.60 8.33
C GLY A 326 8.44 -14.80 8.65
N THR A 327 9.04 -15.90 9.09
CA THR A 327 8.30 -17.10 9.53
C THR A 327 8.74 -17.54 10.93
N LEU A 328 7.79 -18.09 11.67
CA LEU A 328 8.00 -18.74 12.96
C LEU A 328 7.62 -20.21 12.82
N THR A 329 8.54 -21.09 13.22
CA THR A 329 8.29 -22.52 13.19
C THR A 329 7.25 -22.94 14.23
N ALA A 330 6.57 -24.05 13.97
CA ALA A 330 5.63 -24.61 14.93
C ALA A 330 6.31 -24.92 16.27
N ASN A 331 5.72 -24.43 17.36
CA ASN A 331 6.13 -24.80 18.71
C ASN A 331 5.60 -26.20 19.07
N THR A 332 6.34 -27.23 18.65
CA THR A 332 6.05 -28.65 18.90
C THR A 332 7.34 -29.46 19.02
N ASN A 333 7.25 -30.71 19.50
CA ASN A 333 8.39 -31.61 19.64
C ASN A 333 8.20 -32.93 18.89
N LEU A 334 9.31 -33.58 18.53
CA LEU A 334 9.31 -34.80 17.71
C LEU A 334 8.53 -35.95 18.36
N ALA A 335 8.55 -36.08 19.68
CA ALA A 335 7.80 -37.11 20.39
C ALA A 335 6.28 -36.91 20.25
N THR A 336 5.80 -35.66 20.28
CA THR A 336 4.40 -35.33 20.08
C THR A 336 3.98 -35.57 18.64
N ILE A 337 4.81 -35.20 17.67
CA ILE A 337 4.58 -35.50 16.26
C ILE A 337 4.52 -37.02 16.02
N GLY A 338 5.41 -37.81 16.60
CA GLY A 338 5.37 -39.28 16.49
C GLY A 338 4.07 -39.88 17.04
N ARG A 339 3.56 -39.36 18.16
CA ARG A 339 2.26 -39.78 18.72
C ARG A 339 1.09 -39.41 17.82
N ILE A 340 1.10 -38.21 17.22
CA ILE A 340 0.10 -37.77 16.25
C ILE A 340 0.10 -38.71 15.04
N ILE A 341 1.26 -39.01 14.47
CA ILE A 341 1.41 -39.91 13.31
C ILE A 341 0.82 -41.29 13.63
N ASN A 342 1.21 -41.89 14.75
CA ASN A 342 0.76 -43.23 15.13
C ASN A 342 -0.75 -43.28 15.37
N THR A 343 -1.29 -42.27 16.05
CA THR A 343 -2.73 -42.19 16.34
C THR A 343 -3.54 -42.00 15.06
N ALA A 344 -3.09 -41.11 14.16
CA ALA A 344 -3.73 -40.89 12.88
C ALA A 344 -3.69 -42.13 11.99
N ASN A 345 -2.55 -42.83 11.93
CA ASN A 345 -2.43 -44.08 11.16
C ASN A 345 -3.29 -45.22 11.72
N ALA A 346 -3.55 -45.25 13.03
CA ALA A 346 -4.46 -46.21 13.62
C ALA A 346 -5.93 -45.97 13.24
N LEU A 347 -6.31 -44.70 12.99
CA LEU A 347 -7.65 -44.32 12.56
C LEU A 347 -7.82 -44.40 11.03
N ALA A 348 -6.80 -43.95 10.29
CA ALA A 348 -6.77 -43.90 8.83
C ALA A 348 -5.34 -44.22 8.34
N PRO A 349 -5.04 -45.46 7.94
CA PRO A 349 -3.70 -45.87 7.52
C PRO A 349 -3.13 -44.98 6.41
N GLY A 350 -1.87 -44.53 6.58
CA GLY A 350 -1.16 -43.67 5.62
C GLY A 350 -1.41 -42.16 5.79
N SER A 351 -2.33 -41.76 6.68
CA SER A 351 -2.66 -40.35 6.89
C SER A 351 -1.72 -39.59 7.86
N GLY A 352 -0.94 -40.31 8.67
CA GLY A 352 -0.17 -39.73 9.75
C GLY A 352 0.88 -38.71 9.30
N GLY A 353 1.55 -38.96 8.18
CA GLY A 353 2.52 -38.02 7.61
C GLY A 353 1.87 -36.71 7.17
N GLY A 354 0.73 -36.79 6.48
CA GLY A 354 -0.04 -35.61 6.06
C GLY A 354 -0.58 -34.80 7.23
N LEU A 355 -1.03 -35.46 8.30
CA LEU A 355 -1.47 -34.77 9.52
C LEU A 355 -0.31 -34.10 10.23
N ALA A 356 0.85 -34.77 10.33
CA ALA A 356 2.04 -34.20 10.94
C ALA A 356 2.50 -32.94 10.19
N GLN A 357 2.59 -33.00 8.86
CA GLN A 357 2.93 -31.84 8.03
C GLN A 357 1.92 -30.70 8.21
N SER A 358 0.62 -31.00 8.16
CA SER A 358 -0.45 -30.01 8.39
C SER A 358 -0.37 -29.38 9.77
N THR A 359 0.01 -30.18 10.78
CA THR A 359 0.23 -29.69 12.14
C THR A 359 1.40 -28.71 12.19
N MET A 360 2.53 -29.03 11.56
CA MET A 360 3.70 -28.14 11.49
C MET A 360 3.39 -26.84 10.75
N LEU A 361 2.69 -26.91 9.62
CA LEU A 361 2.32 -25.73 8.84
C LEU A 361 1.29 -24.87 9.56
N GLY A 362 0.19 -25.46 10.04
CA GLY A 362 -0.91 -24.73 10.67
C GLY A 362 -0.63 -24.23 12.09
N ARG A 363 0.45 -24.70 12.72
CA ARG A 363 1.00 -24.19 13.97
C ARG A 363 2.16 -23.21 13.75
N GLY A 364 2.75 -23.21 12.57
CA GLY A 364 3.67 -22.17 12.14
C GLY A 364 2.96 -20.84 11.96
N GLN A 365 3.73 -19.77 11.93
CA GLN A 365 3.21 -18.42 11.71
C GLN A 365 4.08 -17.68 10.69
N TYR A 366 3.50 -16.67 10.05
CA TYR A 366 4.24 -15.68 9.27
C TYR A 366 3.97 -14.29 9.82
N TYR A 367 4.87 -13.36 9.57
CA TYR A 367 4.71 -11.94 9.93
C TYR A 367 5.40 -11.09 8.87
N LEU A 368 5.03 -9.82 8.78
CA LEU A 368 5.75 -8.85 7.96
C LEU A 368 6.78 -8.12 8.82
N ASP A 369 7.98 -7.96 8.28
CA ASP A 369 9.12 -7.32 8.93
C ASP A 369 9.55 -6.11 8.11
N TYR A 370 9.82 -4.99 8.76
CA TYR A 370 10.21 -3.73 8.11
C TYR A 370 11.65 -3.35 8.51
N PRO A 371 12.66 -3.73 7.70
CA PRO A 371 14.05 -3.53 8.07
C PRO A 371 14.42 -2.07 8.26
N GLU A 372 15.17 -1.81 9.34
CA GLU A 372 15.62 -0.48 9.74
C GLU A 372 17.01 -0.13 9.16
N ASP A 373 17.38 1.15 9.30
CA ASP A 373 18.70 1.71 9.01
C ASP A 373 19.27 1.42 7.61
N ILE A 374 18.41 1.46 6.59
CA ILE A 374 18.83 1.33 5.19
C ILE A 374 19.46 2.65 4.74
N ARG A 375 20.71 2.59 4.30
CA ARG A 375 21.43 3.74 3.74
C ARG A 375 21.27 3.76 2.24
N LEU A 376 20.95 4.93 1.70
CA LEU A 376 20.80 5.17 0.27
C LEU A 376 21.67 6.35 -0.15
N PHE A 377 22.45 6.13 -1.20
CA PHE A 377 23.18 7.16 -1.94
C PHE A 377 22.56 7.28 -3.32
N GLY A 378 22.21 8.50 -3.73
CA GLY A 378 21.52 8.75 -4.99
C GLY A 378 22.18 9.85 -5.79
N ALA A 379 22.06 9.76 -7.12
CA ALA A 379 22.33 10.87 -8.01
C ALA A 379 21.26 10.92 -9.11
N SER A 380 20.85 12.12 -9.52
CA SER A 380 19.91 12.32 -10.62
C SER A 380 20.32 13.46 -11.54
N PHE A 381 19.78 13.44 -12.76
CA PHE A 381 19.81 14.57 -13.66
C PHE A 381 18.46 14.74 -14.37
N SER A 382 18.12 15.97 -14.71
CA SER A 382 16.95 16.32 -15.51
C SER A 382 17.28 17.44 -16.48
N THR A 383 17.03 17.23 -17.77
CA THR A 383 17.31 18.21 -18.82
C THR A 383 16.30 18.14 -19.96
N THR A 384 16.25 19.19 -20.77
CA THR A 384 15.54 19.22 -22.04
C THR A 384 16.54 19.20 -23.18
N LEU A 385 16.50 18.15 -23.99
CA LEU A 385 17.36 18.04 -25.18
C LEU A 385 16.95 19.11 -26.22
N PRO A 386 17.86 19.51 -27.14
CA PRO A 386 17.56 20.47 -28.20
C PRO A 386 16.37 20.09 -29.10
N THR A 387 16.00 18.80 -29.12
CA THR A 387 14.84 18.26 -29.83
C THR A 387 13.50 18.52 -29.12
N GLY A 388 13.51 19.16 -27.94
CA GLY A 388 12.34 19.34 -27.08
C GLY A 388 12.00 18.10 -26.24
N THR A 389 12.86 17.06 -26.26
CA THR A 389 12.66 15.84 -25.49
C THR A 389 13.12 16.05 -24.05
N ALA A 390 12.23 15.87 -23.07
CA ALA A 390 12.61 15.78 -21.66
C ALA A 390 13.39 14.48 -21.42
N TRP A 391 14.60 14.60 -20.88
CA TRP A 391 15.47 13.47 -20.57
C TRP A 391 15.91 13.55 -19.12
N THR A 392 15.50 12.53 -18.36
CA THR A 392 15.83 12.41 -16.95
C THR A 392 16.42 11.04 -16.66
N GLY A 393 17.21 10.98 -15.59
CA GLY A 393 17.79 9.72 -15.13
C GLY A 393 18.20 9.81 -13.68
N GLU A 394 18.19 8.65 -13.02
CA GLU A 394 18.67 8.53 -11.65
C GLU A 394 19.35 7.20 -11.40
N ILE A 395 20.25 7.20 -10.42
CA ILE A 395 20.89 6.01 -9.86
C ILE A 395 20.73 6.05 -8.35
N SER A 396 20.35 4.92 -7.76
CA SER A 396 20.30 4.74 -6.31
C SER A 396 21.11 3.51 -5.90
N TYR A 397 21.92 3.65 -4.86
CA TYR A 397 22.78 2.60 -4.32
C TYR A 397 22.51 2.41 -2.83
N ARG A 398 22.22 1.16 -2.45
CA ARG A 398 21.89 0.77 -1.07
C ARG A 398 22.80 -0.36 -0.60
N PRO A 399 23.95 -0.06 0.04
CA PRO A 399 24.95 -1.08 0.38
C PRO A 399 24.47 -2.08 1.43
N ASN A 400 23.44 -1.74 2.22
CA ASN A 400 22.95 -2.57 3.32
C ASN A 400 21.45 -2.83 3.28
N ALA A 401 20.80 -2.65 2.12
CA ALA A 401 19.40 -3.05 1.98
C ALA A 401 19.29 -4.59 2.00
N PRO A 402 18.43 -5.17 2.85
CA PRO A 402 18.21 -6.61 2.84
C PRO A 402 17.44 -6.99 1.56
N VAL A 403 17.81 -8.15 1.00
CA VAL A 403 17.15 -8.74 -0.16
C VAL A 403 16.62 -10.10 0.27
N GLN A 404 15.32 -10.30 0.09
CA GLN A 404 14.66 -11.56 0.41
C GLN A 404 14.52 -12.42 -0.86
N LEU A 405 14.77 -13.73 -0.73
CA LEU A 405 14.40 -14.71 -1.75
C LEU A 405 12.89 -14.64 -2.02
N ASN A 406 12.46 -14.93 -3.24
CA ASN A 406 11.04 -14.86 -3.59
C ASN A 406 10.20 -15.64 -2.56
N THR A 407 9.14 -15.03 -2.06
CA THR A 407 8.30 -15.64 -1.02
C THR A 407 7.64 -16.94 -1.48
N THR A 408 7.41 -17.08 -2.78
CA THR A 408 6.91 -18.33 -3.39
C THR A 408 7.95 -19.47 -3.32
N ASP A 409 9.24 -19.14 -3.25
CA ASP A 409 10.31 -20.13 -3.08
C ASP A 409 10.59 -20.45 -1.60
N LEU A 410 10.05 -19.65 -0.67
CA LEU A 410 10.23 -19.82 0.78
C LEU A 410 9.20 -20.79 1.41
N THR A 411 8.14 -21.15 0.69
CA THR A 411 7.01 -21.97 1.18
C THR A 411 6.58 -22.99 0.16
#